data_AF-A0A086P5D8-F1
#
_entry.id   AF-A0A086P5D8-F1
#
_cell.length_a   1.000
_cell.length_b   1.000
_cell.length_c   1.000
_cell.angle_alpha   90.00
_cell.angle_beta   90.00
_cell.angle_gamma   90.00
#
_symmetry.space_group_name_H-M   'P 1'
#
loop_
_entity.id
_entity.type
_entity.pdbx_description
1 polymer ?
#
loop_
_entity_poly.entity_id
_entity_poly.type
_entity_poly.pdbx_seq_one_letter_code
_entity_poly.pdbx_strand_id
1 'polypeptide(L)'
;MRNPQGLDDPQIAATAWNRFRRIMLWMAAGGALCVGIALVCLRIWAGPMPFHMILATILGVWLTFMLGTALMALVFLSSGTGHDDQVIDPLKDEVSIDD
;
A
#
# COMPACT_ATOMS: atom_id res chain seq x y z
N MET A 1 -4.16 15.06 -28.84
CA MET A 1 -3.75 15.95 -27.73
C MET A 1 -3.76 15.08 -26.47
N ARG A 2 -2.61 14.85 -25.80
CA ARG A 2 -2.58 14.04 -24.57
C ARG A 2 -3.38 14.79 -23.51
N ASN A 3 -4.49 14.22 -23.07
CA ASN A 3 -5.28 14.75 -21.97
C ASN A 3 -4.66 14.18 -20.68
N PRO A 4 -3.92 14.97 -19.88
CA PRO A 4 -3.29 14.48 -18.66
C PRO A 4 -4.38 14.16 -17.63
N GLN A 5 -4.93 12.95 -17.68
CA GLN A 5 -5.95 12.48 -16.73
C GLN A 5 -5.39 11.30 -15.93
N GLY A 6 -5.03 11.55 -14.68
CA GLY A 6 -4.46 10.54 -13.77
C GLY A 6 -3.45 11.10 -12.77
N LEU A 7 -2.46 10.29 -12.38
CA LEU A 7 -1.34 10.68 -11.50
C LEU A 7 -0.40 11.75 -12.09
N ASP A 8 -0.52 12.03 -13.39
CA ASP A 8 0.24 13.09 -14.07
C ASP A 8 -0.24 14.49 -13.67
N ASP A 9 -1.47 14.63 -13.15
CA ASP A 9 -1.94 15.85 -12.53
C ASP A 9 -1.46 15.89 -11.05
N PRO A 10 -0.59 16.85 -10.69
CA PRO A 10 -0.05 16.96 -9.33
C PRO A 10 -1.15 17.14 -8.26
N GLN A 11 -2.31 17.72 -8.61
CA GLN A 11 -3.41 17.89 -7.66
C GLN A 11 -4.13 16.56 -7.37
N ILE A 12 -4.38 15.75 -8.39
CA ILE A 12 -5.02 14.43 -8.27
C ILE A 12 -4.07 13.46 -7.54
N ALA A 13 -2.79 13.46 -7.91
CA ALA A 13 -1.75 12.65 -7.28
C ALA A 13 -1.56 12.96 -5.78
N ALA A 14 -1.53 14.25 -5.40
CA ALA A 14 -1.41 14.66 -4.00
C ALA A 14 -2.58 14.14 -3.15
N THR A 15 -3.80 14.20 -3.70
CA THR A 15 -5.01 13.77 -3.00
C THR A 15 -5.03 12.24 -2.81
N ALA A 16 -4.64 11.48 -3.84
CA ALA A 16 -4.51 10.02 -3.76
C ALA A 16 -3.42 9.59 -2.77
N TRP A 17 -2.26 10.26 -2.81
CA TRP A 17 -1.14 9.99 -1.90
C TRP A 17 -1.47 10.26 -0.44
N ASN A 18 -2.23 11.31 -0.14
CA ASN A 18 -2.65 11.61 1.22
C ASN A 18 -3.57 10.53 1.80
N ARG A 19 -4.47 9.97 0.98
CA ARG A 19 -5.33 8.83 1.38
C ARG A 19 -4.50 7.58 1.62
N PHE A 20 -3.56 7.28 0.73
CA PHE A 20 -2.63 6.15 0.88
C PHE A 20 -1.84 6.23 2.19
N ARG A 21 -1.23 7.39 2.48
CA ARG A 21 -0.48 7.61 3.72
C ARG A 21 -1.34 7.42 4.97
N ARG A 22 -2.59 7.90 4.95
CA ARG A 22 -3.51 7.73 6.09
C ARG A 22 -3.81 6.25 6.35
N ILE A 23 -4.05 5.47 5.31
CA ILE A 23 -4.29 4.02 5.43
C ILE A 23 -3.03 3.30 5.93
N MET A 24 -1.87 3.60 5.35
CA MET A 24 -0.58 3.05 5.77
C MET A 24 -0.27 3.39 7.24
N LEU A 25 -0.61 4.58 7.71
CA LEU A 25 -0.42 4.97 9.10
C LEU A 25 -1.28 4.14 10.07
N TRP A 26 -2.54 3.86 9.70
CA TRP A 26 -3.39 2.98 10.50
C TRP A 26 -2.89 1.53 10.49
N MET A 27 -2.43 1.01 9.34
CA MET A 27 -1.82 -0.32 9.24
C MET A 27 -0.52 -0.40 10.05
N ALA A 28 0.30 0.65 10.03
CA ALA A 28 1.52 0.75 10.83
C ALA A 28 1.23 0.72 12.33
N ALA A 29 0.20 1.44 12.78
CA ALA A 29 -0.24 1.43 14.17
C ALA A 29 -0.74 0.04 14.60
N GLY A 30 -1.58 -0.61 13.78
CA GLY A 30 -2.04 -1.98 14.02
C GLY A 30 -0.90 -3.00 14.04
N GLY A 31 0.05 -2.89 13.10
CA GLY A 31 1.25 -3.71 13.04
C GLY A 31 2.16 -3.52 14.26
N ALA A 32 2.37 -2.27 14.69
CA ALA A 32 3.14 -1.95 15.88
C ALA A 32 2.49 -2.52 17.15
N LEU A 33 1.15 -2.44 17.26
CA LEU A 33 0.41 -3.06 18.35
C LEU A 33 0.60 -4.58 18.36
N CYS A 34 0.48 -5.23 17.21
CA CYS A 34 0.65 -6.69 17.08
C CYS A 34 2.07 -7.13 17.47
N VAL A 35 3.10 -6.42 17.01
CA VAL A 35 4.50 -6.66 17.40
C VAL A 35 4.71 -6.40 18.90
N GLY A 36 4.09 -5.35 19.45
CA GLY A 36 4.11 -5.08 20.89
C GLY A 36 3.54 -6.24 21.70
N ILE A 37 2.39 -6.79 21.30
CA ILE A 37 1.78 -7.96 21.93
C ILE A 37 2.71 -9.18 21.82
N ALA A 38 3.28 -9.42 20.64
CA ALA A 38 4.22 -10.54 20.42
C ALA A 38 5.45 -10.45 21.34
N LEU A 39 6.03 -9.26 21.49
CA LEU A 39 7.16 -9.04 22.40
C LEU A 39 6.80 -9.24 23.86
N VAL A 40 5.60 -8.80 24.29
CA VAL A 40 5.12 -9.03 25.65
C VAL A 40 4.97 -10.52 25.92
N CYS A 41 4.33 -11.26 25.00
CA CYS A 41 4.23 -12.72 25.09
C CYS A 41 5.61 -13.38 25.17
N LEU A 42 6.55 -12.97 24.31
CA LEU A 42 7.90 -13.50 24.29
C LEU A 42 8.66 -13.19 25.58
N ARG A 43 8.46 -12.01 26.17
CA ARG A 43 9.08 -11.59 27.44
C ARG A 43 8.59 -12.41 28.64
N ILE A 44 7.32 -12.82 28.62
CA ILE A 44 6.71 -13.65 29.65
C ILE A 44 7.23 -15.09 29.55
N TRP A 45 7.36 -15.62 28.33
CA TRP A 45 7.73 -17.03 28.12
C TRP A 45 9.24 -17.28 28.12
N ALA A 46 10.03 -16.43 27.48
CA ALA A 46 11.48 -16.62 27.29
C ALA A 46 12.34 -15.96 28.39
N GLY A 47 11.77 -15.13 29.25
CA GLY A 47 12.51 -14.41 30.30
C GLY A 47 13.16 -13.11 29.81
N PRO A 48 14.15 -12.55 30.54
CA PRO A 48 14.77 -11.27 30.21
C PRO A 48 15.49 -11.30 28.86
N MET A 49 15.05 -10.45 27.92
CA MET A 49 15.61 -10.42 26.57
C MET A 49 16.63 -9.28 26.41
N PRO A 50 17.79 -9.54 25.79
CA PRO A 50 18.75 -8.49 25.47
C PRO A 50 18.19 -7.53 24.41
N PHE A 51 18.58 -6.26 24.50
CA PHE A 51 18.05 -5.17 23.67
C PHE A 51 18.13 -5.43 22.16
N HIS A 52 19.24 -6.01 21.68
CA HIS A 52 19.44 -6.34 20.28
C HIS A 52 18.38 -7.31 19.73
N MET A 53 17.91 -8.23 20.56
CA MET A 53 16.93 -9.24 20.16
C MET A 53 15.54 -8.60 20.01
N ILE A 54 15.19 -7.67 20.90
CA ILE A 54 13.96 -6.88 20.80
C ILE A 54 13.99 -6.03 19.53
N LEU A 55 15.08 -5.31 19.29
CA LEU A 55 15.22 -4.46 18.10
C LEU A 55 15.17 -5.30 16.81
N ALA A 56 15.87 -6.43 16.77
CA ALA A 56 15.85 -7.35 15.61
C ALA A 56 14.44 -7.90 15.36
N THR A 57 13.69 -8.24 16.41
CA THR A 57 12.31 -8.74 16.28
C THR A 57 11.38 -7.66 15.75
N ILE A 58 11.47 -6.44 16.30
CA ILE A 58 10.66 -5.31 15.83
C ILE A 58 10.99 -5.03 14.38
N LEU A 59 12.26 -4.82 14.04
CA LEU A 59 12.66 -4.48 12.69
C LEU A 59 12.32 -5.61 11.73
N GLY A 60 12.63 -6.87 12.04
CA GLY A 60 12.34 -7.99 11.15
C GLY A 60 10.85 -8.17 10.87
N VAL A 61 10.04 -8.28 11.93
CA VAL A 61 8.61 -8.59 11.79
C VAL A 61 7.84 -7.37 11.28
N TRP A 62 8.05 -6.20 11.88
CA TRP A 62 7.30 -5.00 11.52
C TRP A 62 7.64 -4.51 10.12
N LEU A 63 8.93 -4.48 9.74
CA LEU A 63 9.34 -4.01 8.42
C LEU A 63 8.84 -4.94 7.32
N THR A 64 8.93 -6.26 7.50
CA THR A 64 8.43 -7.23 6.51
C THR A 64 6.92 -7.12 6.35
N PHE A 65 6.19 -7.00 7.45
CA PHE A 65 4.74 -6.79 7.44
C PHE A 65 4.37 -5.48 6.73
N MET A 66 5.02 -4.37 7.09
CA MET A 66 4.80 -3.08 6.45
C MET A 66 5.11 -3.11 4.96
N LEU A 67 6.22 -3.74 4.56
CA LEU A 67 6.57 -3.92 3.16
C LEU A 67 5.47 -4.68 2.41
N GLY A 68 4.99 -5.81 2.94
CA GLY A 68 3.90 -6.58 2.34
C GLY A 68 2.62 -5.76 2.18
N THR A 69 2.23 -5.03 3.22
CA THR A 69 1.03 -4.15 3.16
C THR A 69 1.20 -2.98 2.21
N ALA A 70 2.39 -2.39 2.14
CA ALA A 70 2.71 -1.29 1.22
C ALA A 70 2.59 -1.73 -0.22
N LEU A 71 3.15 -2.91 -0.56
CA LEU A 71 3.05 -3.48 -1.90
C LEU A 71 1.59 -3.73 -2.28
N MET A 72 0.80 -4.32 -1.39
CA MET A 72 -0.63 -4.54 -1.62
C MET A 72 -1.38 -3.22 -1.87
N ALA A 73 -1.11 -2.18 -1.07
CA ALA A 73 -1.73 -0.88 -1.21
C ALA A 73 -1.27 -0.13 -2.49
N LEU A 74 -0.03 -0.31 -2.92
CA LEU A 74 0.48 0.23 -4.19
C LEU A 74 -0.19 -0.43 -5.39
N VAL A 75 -0.45 -1.74 -5.35
CA VAL A 75 -1.21 -2.44 -6.40
C VAL A 75 -2.61 -1.85 -6.55
N PHE A 76 -3.31 -1.58 -5.44
CA PHE A 76 -4.62 -0.92 -5.48
C PHE A 76 -4.56 0.51 -6.02
N LEU A 77 -3.50 1.25 -5.71
CA LEU A 77 -3.30 2.57 -6.29
C LEU A 77 -3.07 2.48 -7.80
N SER A 78 -2.28 1.51 -8.25
CA SER A 78 -1.99 1.28 -9.67
C SER A 78 -3.25 1.00 -10.49
N SER A 79 -4.16 0.15 -9.99
CA SER A 79 -5.43 -0.13 -10.68
C SER A 79 -6.42 1.03 -10.60
N GLY A 80 -6.43 1.78 -9.50
CA GLY A 80 -7.35 2.91 -9.30
C GLY A 80 -7.01 4.19 -10.07
N THR A 81 -5.83 4.30 -10.70
CA THR A 81 -5.36 5.53 -11.35
C THR A 81 -5.78 5.70 -12.81
N GLY A 82 -6.63 4.80 -13.34
CA GLY A 82 -7.22 4.94 -14.68
C GLY A 82 -6.25 4.71 -15.82
N HIS A 83 -5.11 4.02 -15.58
CA HIS A 83 -4.15 3.70 -16.63
C HIS A 83 -4.75 2.75 -17.68
N ASP A 84 -5.63 1.84 -17.24
CA ASP A 84 -6.26 0.84 -18.11
C ASP A 84 -7.52 1.38 -18.84
N ASP A 85 -8.17 2.42 -18.29
CA ASP A 85 -9.31 3.10 -18.93
C ASP A 85 -8.89 4.07 -20.05
N GLN A 86 -7.59 4.36 -20.17
CA GLN A 86 -7.00 5.23 -21.20
C GLN A 86 -6.71 4.51 -22.52
N VAL A 87 -7.07 3.23 -22.65
CA VAL A 87 -6.95 2.51 -23.92
C VAL A 87 -8.02 3.04 -24.87
N ILE A 88 -7.60 3.96 -25.74
CA ILE A 88 -8.38 4.37 -26.91
C ILE A 88 -8.51 3.12 -27.79
N ASP A 89 -9.71 2.53 -27.85
CA ASP A 89 -10.04 1.45 -28.76
C ASP A 89 -10.13 2.01 -30.20
N PRO A 90 -9.13 1.77 -31.07
CA PRO A 90 -9.10 2.35 -32.41
C PRO A 90 -10.16 1.75 -33.33
N LEU A 91 -10.73 0.58 -32.97
CA LEU A 91 -11.72 -0.14 -33.77
C LEU A 91 -13.16 0.21 -33.44
N LYS A 92 -13.39 1.01 -32.39
CA LYS A 92 -14.75 1.38 -31.95
C LYS A 92 -15.53 2.18 -33.00
N ASP A 93 -14.83 2.87 -33.91
CA ASP A 93 -15.43 3.62 -35.01
C ASP A 93 -15.48 2.83 -36.34
N GLU A 94 -14.80 1.68 -36.45
CA GLU A 94 -14.78 0.87 -37.69
C GLU A 94 -15.83 -0.25 -37.70
N VAL A 95 -16.36 -0.65 -36.54
CA VAL A 95 -17.36 -1.72 -36.42
C VAL A 95 -18.70 -1.16 -35.95
N SER A 96 -19.51 -0.67 -36.89
CA SER A 96 -20.95 -0.51 -36.67
C SER A 96 -21.61 -1.89 -36.75
N ILE A 97 -21.89 -2.51 -35.60
CA ILE A 97 -22.82 -3.64 -35.55
C ILE A 97 -24.22 -3.06 -35.78
N ASP A 98 -24.71 -3.21 -37.00
CA ASP A 98 -26.09 -2.92 -37.40
C ASP A 98 -26.97 -4.07 -36.87
N ASP A 99 -27.89 -3.76 -35.97
CA ASP A 99 -29.04 -4.61 -35.58
C ASP A 99 -30.33 -3.79 -35.70
#